data_AF-A0A7W1R375-F1
#
_entry.id   AF-A0A7W1R375-F1
#
_cell.length_a   1.000
_cell.length_b   1.000
_cell.length_c   1.000
_cell.angle_alpha   90.00
_cell.angle_beta   90.00
_cell.angle_gamma   90.00
#
_symmetry.space_group_name_H-M   'P 1'
#
loop_
_entity.id
_entity.type
_entity.pdbx_description
1 polymer ?
#
loop_
_entity_poly.entity_id
_entity_poly.type
_entity_poly.pdbx_seq_one_letter_code
_entity_poly.pdbx_strand_id
1 'polypeptide(L)' 'MSGPSFEVVPIGWVESPLVDLQAAPKQGDEGSPEAWLVFEPDVGEGIRDLEVGTEILVLTWLDRA' A
#
# COMPACT_ATOMS: atom_id res chain seq x y z
N MET A 1 19.60 -12.92 19.90
CA MET A 1 20.29 -11.75 19.34
C MET A 1 19.32 -10.58 19.47
N SER A 2 19.65 -9.53 20.21
CA SER A 2 18.83 -8.31 20.20
C SER A 2 19.48 -7.33 19.22
N GLY A 3 18.96 -7.30 17.99
CA GLY A 3 19.31 -6.27 17.03
C GLY A 3 18.58 -4.96 17.35
N PRO A 4 18.87 -3.88 16.61
CA PRO A 4 18.08 -2.65 16.70
C PRO A 4 16.61 -2.94 16.34
N SER A 5 15.68 -2.32 17.07
CA SER A 5 14.26 -2.33 16.73
C SER A 5 13.97 -1.27 15.70
N PHE A 6 13.09 -1.58 14.75
CA PHE A 6 12.53 -0.63 13.80
C PHE A 6 11.04 -0.45 14.09
N GLU A 7 10.59 0.80 14.05
CA GLU A 7 9.17 1.15 14.10
C GLU A 7 8.73 1.47 12.66
N VAL A 8 7.60 0.89 12.26
CA VAL A 8 6.99 1.16 10.96
C VAL A 8 5.87 2.17 11.19
N VAL A 9 6.02 3.34 10.58
CA VAL A 9 5.00 4.39 10.61
C VAL A 9 4.25 4.35 9.27
N PRO A 10 2.93 4.12 9.26
CA PRO A 10 2.15 4.16 8.03
C PRO A 10 2.14 5.58 7.45
N ILE A 11 2.28 5.69 6.13
CA ILE A 11 2.24 6.96 5.39
C ILE A 11 0.91 7.21 4.66
N GLY A 12 -0.03 6.30 4.82
CA GLY A 12 -1.28 6.25 4.08
C GLY A 12 -1.97 4.90 4.19
N TRP A 13 -3.04 4.70 3.43
CA TRP A 13 -3.80 3.46 3.36
C TRP A 13 -4.27 3.14 1.94
N VAL A 14 -4.68 1.89 1.75
CA VAL A 14 -5.28 1.42 0.50
C VAL A 14 -6.79 1.46 0.62
N GLU A 15 -7.46 2.11 -0.34
CA GLU A 15 -8.91 1.99 -0.52
C GLU A 15 -9.22 1.13 -1.74
N SER A 16 -9.98 0.07 -1.55
CA SER A 16 -10.37 -0.81 -2.65
C SER A 16 -11.75 -1.42 -2.39
N PRO A 17 -12.40 -2.00 -3.42
CA PRO A 17 -13.61 -2.79 -3.25
C PRO A 17 -13.40 -4.12 -2.48
N LEU A 18 -12.15 -4.55 -2.25
CA LEU A 18 -11.83 -5.81 -1.58
C LEU A 18 -12.02 -5.66 -0.05
N VAL A 19 -13.25 -5.91 0.41
CA VAL A 19 -13.62 -5.83 1.83
C VAL A 19 -13.70 -7.19 2.54
N ASP A 20 -13.59 -8.29 1.78
CA ASP A 20 -13.56 -9.66 2.28
C ASP A 20 -12.23 -10.32 1.90
N LEU A 21 -11.49 -10.77 2.91
CA LEU A 21 -10.20 -11.45 2.76
C LEU A 21 -10.30 -12.71 1.89
N GLN A 22 -11.42 -13.45 1.95
CA GLN A 22 -11.58 -14.68 1.16
C GLN A 22 -11.87 -14.41 -0.31
N ALA A 23 -12.36 -13.21 -0.63
CA ALA A 23 -12.63 -12.76 -1.99
C ALA A 23 -11.43 -12.07 -2.65
N ALA A 24 -10.39 -11.72 -1.88
CA ALA A 24 -9.20 -11.08 -2.40
C ALA A 24 -8.39 -12.02 -3.32
N PRO A 25 -7.91 -11.56 -4.49
CA PRO A 25 -7.01 -12.32 -5.34
C PRO A 25 -5.73 -12.72 -4.60
N LYS A 26 -5.09 -13.82 -5.01
CA LYS A 26 -3.83 -14.26 -4.41
C LYS A 26 -2.65 -13.41 -4.87
N GLN A 27 -2.73 -12.87 -6.09
CA GLN A 27 -1.73 -12.00 -6.69
C GLN A 27 -2.39 -10.77 -7.34
N GLY A 28 -1.66 -9.66 -7.37
CA GLY A 28 -2.17 -8.39 -7.88
C GLY A 28 -2.53 -8.42 -9.37
N ASP A 29 -1.80 -9.18 -10.17
CA ASP A 29 -1.98 -9.32 -11.63
C ASP A 29 -3.06 -10.34 -12.02
N GLU A 30 -3.70 -11.00 -11.06
CA GLU A 30 -4.79 -11.97 -11.28
C GLU A 30 -6.17 -11.30 -11.36
N GLY A 31 -6.26 -10.17 -12.08
CA GLY A 31 -7.54 -9.45 -12.28
C GLY A 31 -8.01 -8.65 -11.07
N SER A 32 -7.07 -8.12 -10.27
CA SER A 32 -7.41 -7.26 -9.14
C SER A 32 -8.15 -5.99 -9.59
N PRO A 33 -9.09 -5.48 -8.77
CA PRO A 33 -9.76 -4.23 -9.07
C PRO A 33 -8.81 -3.05 -8.94
N GLU A 34 -9.20 -1.92 -9.53
CA GLU A 34 -8.54 -0.64 -9.25
C GLU A 34 -8.67 -0.29 -7.76
N ALA A 35 -7.62 0.35 -7.24
CA ALA A 35 -7.52 0.79 -5.86
C ALA A 35 -6.84 2.15 -5.77
N TRP A 36 -7.09 2.86 -4.67
CA TRP A 36 -6.44 4.12 -4.36
C TRP A 36 -5.38 3.92 -3.28
N LEU A 37 -4.21 4.53 -3.49
CA LEU A 37 -3.25 4.79 -2.41
C LEU A 37 -3.55 6.18 -1.87
N VAL A 38 -4.18 6.25 -0.70
CA VAL A 38 -4.49 7.51 -0.03
C VAL A 38 -3.35 7.84 0.91
N PHE A 39 -2.61 8.90 0.59
CA PHE A 39 -1.46 9.34 1.36
C PHE A 39 -1.83 10.44 2.35
N GLU A 40 -1.15 10.44 3.49
CA GLU A 40 -1.23 11.55 4.44
C GLU A 40 -0.64 12.84 3.82
N PRO A 41 -1.18 14.03 4.13
CA PRO A 41 -0.68 15.28 3.56
C PRO A 41 0.82 15.52 3.75
N ASP A 42 1.36 15.06 4.89
CA ASP A 42 2.76 15.26 5.28
C ASP A 42 3.76 14.54 4.38
N VAL A 43 3.34 13.52 3.61
CA VAL A 43 4.23 12.80 2.68
C VAL A 43 4.18 13.33 1.25
N GLY A 44 3.45 14.42 1.00
CA GLY A 44 3.27 15.00 -0.33
C GLY A 44 4.58 15.33 -1.05
N GLU A 45 5.60 15.81 -0.34
CA GLU A 45 6.92 16.07 -0.94
C GLU A 45 7.59 14.79 -1.46
N GLY A 46 7.45 13.68 -0.74
CA GLY A 46 8.07 12.40 -1.09
C GLY A 46 7.48 11.73 -2.33
N ILE A 47 6.24 12.07 -2.69
CA ILE A 47 5.50 11.49 -3.83
C ILE A 47 5.32 12.46 -5.00
N ARG A 48 5.85 13.68 -4.89
CA ARG A 48 5.59 14.79 -5.85
C ARG A 48 6.04 14.52 -7.29
N ASP A 49 6.99 13.60 -7.47
CA ASP A 49 7.59 13.27 -8.76
C ASP A 49 6.93 12.04 -9.42
N LEU A 50 5.84 11.51 -8.84
CA LEU A 50 5.04 10.46 -9.46
C LEU A 50 4.20 11.02 -10.61
N GLU A 51 4.19 10.30 -11.73
CA GLU A 51 3.44 10.66 -12.93
C GLU A 51 2.50 9.53 -13.36
N VAL A 52 1.54 9.84 -14.23
CA VAL A 52 0.68 8.82 -14.81
C VAL A 52 1.52 7.84 -15.61
N GLY A 53 1.38 6.55 -15.29
CA GLY A 53 2.16 5.48 -15.93
C GLY A 53 3.48 5.15 -15.22
N THR A 54 3.83 5.84 -14.13
CA THR A 54 4.96 5.43 -13.29
C THR A 54 4.70 4.04 -12.71
N GLU A 55 5.59 3.10 -12.99
CA GLU A 55 5.62 1.80 -12.32
C GLU A 55 6.19 1.97 -10.91
N ILE A 56 5.45 1.50 -9.90
CA ILE A 56 5.81 1.64 -8.48
C ILE A 56 5.76 0.28 -7.78
N LEU A 57 6.62 0.11 -6.78
CA LEU A 57 6.49 -0.98 -5.81
C LEU A 57 5.75 -0.48 -4.58
N VAL A 58 4.64 -1.13 -4.23
CA VAL A 58 3.85 -0.77 -3.04
C VAL A 58 4.18 -1.77 -1.93
N LEU A 59 4.70 -1.25 -0.81
CA LEU A 59 4.87 -2.02 0.43
C LEU A 59 3.71 -1.68 1.35
N THR A 60 2.84 -2.65 1.62
CA THR A 60 1.69 -2.51 2.50
C THR A 60 1.81 -3.41 3.72
N TRP A 61 1.12 -3.04 4.79
CA TRP A 61 1.00 -3.88 5.97
C TRP A 61 -0.30 -4.69 5.90
N LEU A 62 -0.19 -6.02 5.98
CA LEU A 62 -1.35 -6.90 6.08
C LEU A 62 -1.86 -6.90 7.53
N ASP A 63 -2.71 -5.94 7.84
CA ASP A 63 -3.21 -5.62 9.18
C ASP A 63 -4.04 -6.73 9.85
N ARG A 64 -4.55 -7.70 9.07
CA ARG A 64 -5.40 -8.81 9.51
C ARG A 64 -4.78 -10.21 9.34
N ALA A 65 -3.46 -10.28 9.17
CA ALA A 65 -2.73 -11.54 9.02
C ALA A 65 -2.74 -12.41 10.30
#